data_AF-A0A255DRV8-F1
#
_entry.id   AF-A0A255DRV8-F1
#
_cell.length_a   1.000
_cell.length_b   1.000
_cell.length_c   1.000
_cell.angle_alpha   90.00
_cell.angle_beta   90.00
_cell.angle_gamma   90.00
#
_symmetry.space_group_name_H-M   'P 1'
#
loop_
_entity.id
_entity.type
_entity.pdbx_description
1 polymer ?
#
loop_
_entity_poly.entity_id
_entity_poly.type
_entity_poly.pdbx_seq_one_letter_code
_entity_poly.pdbx_strand_id
1 'polypeptide(L)'
;MPDGEIDINWKADWALGDDVAPDQADFKAVIMHEMGHTLGFDTNIQGPGSPPVTNHPIFDSFVVNADGVKVMNDDFTFNTAFEPNLTGGNGGLFFGGPNAMAAYDGKPVPLFTDPVWGVSNVTHLDGRTFTGENKKIMNSGNEAGDGPEVHVLSPVELGIFEDLGYTVVQH
;
A
#
# COMPACT_ATOMS: atom_id res chain seq x y z
N MET A 1 -14.29 11.32 14.63
CA MET A 1 -13.15 10.41 14.49
C MET A 1 -12.02 11.22 13.89
N PRO A 2 -10.76 11.01 14.28
CA PRO A 2 -9.63 11.60 13.57
C PRO A 2 -9.55 11.03 12.14
N ASP A 3 -8.95 11.79 11.22
CA ASP A 3 -8.77 11.37 9.82
C ASP A 3 -7.60 10.38 9.66
N GLY A 4 -6.82 10.13 10.72
CA GLY A 4 -5.77 9.11 10.82
C GLY A 4 -5.41 8.80 12.28
N GLU A 5 -5.03 7.56 12.56
CA GLU A 5 -4.67 7.05 13.89
C GLU A 5 -3.48 6.09 13.75
N ILE A 6 -2.52 6.16 14.69
CA ILE A 6 -1.38 5.24 14.78
C ILE A 6 -1.33 4.70 16.20
N ASP A 7 -1.50 3.40 16.34
CA ASP A 7 -1.42 2.69 17.61
C ASP A 7 -0.11 1.91 17.71
N ILE A 8 0.71 2.27 18.70
CA ILE A 8 2.03 1.66 18.87
C ILE A 8 1.98 0.59 19.96
N ASN A 9 2.32 -0.65 19.58
CA ASN A 9 2.50 -1.74 20.55
C ASN A 9 3.88 -1.64 21.24
N TRP A 10 3.94 -0.94 22.36
CA TRP A 10 5.17 -0.78 23.17
C TRP A 10 5.67 -2.05 23.87
N LYS A 11 5.01 -3.20 23.70
CA LYS A 11 5.51 -4.49 24.17
C LYS A 11 6.52 -5.13 23.19
N ALA A 12 6.54 -4.71 21.92
CA ALA A 12 7.50 -5.23 20.94
C ALA A 12 8.94 -4.78 21.26
N ASP A 13 9.91 -5.55 20.78
CA ASP A 13 11.34 -5.23 20.91
C ASP A 13 11.76 -4.25 19.80
N TRP A 14 11.57 -2.96 20.09
CA TRP A 14 11.84 -1.88 19.15
C TRP A 14 13.32 -1.48 19.15
N ALA A 15 13.92 -1.45 17.96
CA ALA A 15 15.13 -0.67 17.71
C ALA A 15 14.73 0.78 17.42
N LEU A 16 15.09 1.70 18.32
CA LEU A 16 14.80 3.13 18.19
C LEU A 16 15.94 3.93 17.50
N GLY A 17 17.13 3.32 17.42
CA GLY A 17 18.33 3.89 16.80
C GLY A 17 18.47 3.52 15.33
N ASP A 18 19.65 3.76 14.75
CA ASP A 18 19.98 3.35 13.37
C ASP A 18 20.53 1.91 13.31
N ASP A 19 21.02 1.39 14.43
CA ASP A 19 21.49 0.00 14.54
C ASP A 19 20.30 -0.90 14.91
N VAL A 20 19.80 -1.67 13.93
CA VAL A 20 18.68 -2.61 14.11
C VAL A 20 19.20 -4.05 14.03
N ALA A 21 19.00 -4.82 15.10
CA ALA A 21 19.34 -6.24 15.09
C ALA A 21 18.31 -7.06 14.28
N PRO A 22 18.68 -8.21 13.69
CA PRO A 22 17.78 -9.01 12.85
C PRO A 22 16.47 -9.45 13.51
N ASP A 23 16.41 -9.51 14.85
CA ASP A 23 15.24 -9.91 15.63
C ASP A 23 14.48 -8.74 16.26
N GLN A 24 14.93 -7.51 16.01
CA GLN A 24 14.25 -6.30 16.47
C GLN A 24 13.33 -5.73 15.40
N ALA A 25 12.33 -4.99 15.85
CA ALA A 25 11.47 -4.21 14.99
C ALA A 25 12.07 -2.83 14.75
N ASP A 26 12.31 -2.47 13.49
CA ASP A 26 12.78 -1.15 13.10
C ASP A 26 11.67 -0.10 13.30
N PHE A 27 11.75 0.64 14.42
CA PHE A 27 10.69 1.58 14.78
C PHE A 27 10.53 2.71 13.77
N LYS A 28 11.64 3.17 13.16
CA LYS A 28 11.59 4.28 12.20
C LYS A 28 10.87 3.84 10.94
N ALA A 29 11.23 2.69 10.40
CA ALA A 29 10.57 2.15 9.21
C ALA A 29 9.08 1.87 9.46
N VAL A 30 8.73 1.25 10.59
CA VAL A 30 7.32 0.96 10.93
C VAL A 30 6.51 2.24 11.09
N ILE A 31 7.01 3.25 11.83
CA ILE A 31 6.27 4.51 11.96
C ILE A 31 6.14 5.23 10.62
N MET A 32 7.16 5.19 9.76
CA MET A 32 7.05 5.76 8.41
C MET A 32 6.00 5.03 7.56
N HIS A 33 5.89 3.71 7.70
CA HIS A 33 4.87 2.88 7.07
C HIS A 33 3.46 3.28 7.53
N GLU A 34 3.23 3.30 8.85
CA GLU A 34 1.94 3.69 9.42
C GLU A 34 1.57 5.14 9.09
N MET A 35 2.55 6.05 9.05
CA MET A 35 2.33 7.40 8.58
C MET A 35 1.85 7.42 7.12
N GLY A 36 2.33 6.52 6.26
CA GLY A 36 1.85 6.37 4.90
C GLY A 36 0.36 6.05 4.83
N HIS A 37 -0.12 5.13 5.67
CA HIS A 37 -1.56 4.84 5.79
C HIS A 37 -2.36 6.06 6.24
N THR A 38 -1.89 6.78 7.27
CA THR A 38 -2.57 8.01 7.74
C THR A 38 -2.61 9.14 6.70
N LEU A 39 -1.74 9.08 5.68
CA LEU A 39 -1.71 10.00 4.55
C LEU A 39 -2.49 9.47 3.34
N GLY A 40 -3.34 8.45 3.52
CA GLY A 40 -4.27 8.00 2.50
C GLY A 40 -3.75 6.90 1.58
N PHE A 41 -2.61 6.26 1.90
CA PHE A 41 -2.28 4.95 1.34
C PHE A 41 -3.17 3.90 2.00
N ASP A 42 -4.46 3.91 1.67
CA ASP A 42 -5.45 3.06 2.32
C ASP A 42 -6.64 2.82 1.37
N THR A 43 -7.43 1.79 1.65
CA THR A 43 -8.56 1.38 0.82
C THR A 43 -9.80 1.12 1.65
N ASN A 44 -10.97 1.43 1.08
CA ASN A 44 -12.26 0.92 1.59
C ASN A 44 -12.83 -0.16 0.68
N ILE A 45 -12.05 -0.66 -0.30
CA ILE A 45 -12.43 -1.85 -1.07
C ILE A 45 -12.48 -3.04 -0.12
N GLN A 46 -13.64 -3.68 -0.07
CA GLN A 46 -13.85 -4.84 0.78
C GLN A 46 -13.61 -6.14 0.02
N GLY A 47 -13.46 -7.23 0.77
CA GLY A 47 -13.19 -8.55 0.21
C GLY A 47 -14.31 -9.13 -0.65
N PRO A 48 -14.03 -10.23 -1.36
CA PRO A 48 -15.01 -10.87 -2.23
C PRO A 48 -16.32 -11.20 -1.50
N GLY A 49 -17.46 -10.87 -2.12
CA GLY A 49 -18.80 -11.11 -1.57
C GLY A 49 -19.26 -10.10 -0.51
N SER A 50 -18.47 -9.07 -0.21
CA SER A 50 -18.89 -8.00 0.71
C SER A 50 -19.98 -7.12 0.09
N PRO A 51 -20.85 -6.51 0.93
CA PRO A 51 -21.82 -5.52 0.46
C PRO A 51 -21.12 -4.31 -0.20
N PRO A 52 -21.74 -3.68 -1.22
CA PRO A 52 -21.17 -2.51 -1.85
C PRO A 52 -21.04 -1.35 -0.84
N VAL A 53 -19.92 -0.64 -0.92
CA VAL A 53 -19.64 0.62 -0.22
C VAL A 53 -19.41 1.69 -1.26
N THR A 54 -19.67 2.95 -0.89
CA THR A 54 -19.49 4.11 -1.76
C THR A 54 -18.58 5.18 -1.15
N ASN A 55 -18.25 5.06 0.14
CA ASN A 55 -17.31 5.95 0.80
C ASN A 55 -15.90 5.40 0.63
N HIS A 56 -15.15 5.94 -0.33
CA HIS A 56 -13.82 5.49 -0.67
C HIS A 56 -12.78 6.62 -0.57
N PRO A 57 -11.56 6.34 -0.09
CA PRO A 57 -10.46 7.28 -0.22
C PRO A 57 -10.12 7.54 -1.69
N ILE A 58 -9.42 8.65 -1.96
CA ILE A 58 -8.96 8.99 -3.31
C ILE A 58 -8.11 7.86 -3.93
N PHE A 59 -7.36 7.14 -3.08
CA PHE A 59 -6.56 5.97 -3.47
C PHE A 59 -7.33 4.96 -4.32
N ASP A 60 -8.56 4.60 -3.90
CA ASP A 60 -9.37 3.59 -4.60
C ASP A 60 -9.74 4.00 -6.02
N SER A 61 -9.81 5.31 -6.30
CA SER A 61 -10.08 5.82 -7.65
C SER A 61 -8.96 5.54 -8.65
N PHE A 62 -7.77 5.20 -8.15
CA PHE A 62 -6.59 4.83 -8.93
C PHE A 62 -6.35 3.32 -8.99
N VAL A 63 -7.13 2.50 -8.28
CA VAL A 63 -6.94 1.05 -8.33
C VAL A 63 -7.42 0.50 -9.69
N VAL A 64 -6.57 -0.32 -10.31
CA VAL A 64 -6.76 -0.89 -11.64
C VAL A 64 -6.38 -2.37 -11.67
N ASN A 65 -6.82 -3.09 -12.71
CA ASN A 65 -6.30 -4.41 -13.04
C ASN A 65 -4.94 -4.31 -13.77
N ALA A 66 -4.36 -5.45 -14.15
CA ALA A 66 -3.07 -5.52 -14.85
C ALA A 66 -3.04 -4.77 -16.20
N ASP A 67 -4.19 -4.60 -16.86
CA ASP A 67 -4.32 -3.91 -18.14
C ASP A 67 -4.59 -2.40 -17.97
N GLY A 68 -4.64 -1.89 -16.73
CA GLY A 68 -4.93 -0.49 -16.43
C GLY A 68 -6.43 -0.14 -16.45
N VAL A 69 -7.32 -1.14 -16.45
CA VAL A 69 -8.78 -0.93 -16.38
C VAL A 69 -9.16 -0.63 -14.93
N LYS A 70 -9.90 0.46 -14.72
CA LYS A 70 -10.43 0.85 -13.41
C LYS A 70 -11.38 -0.21 -12.84
N VAL A 71 -11.23 -0.48 -11.55
CA VAL A 71 -12.08 -1.46 -10.84
C VAL A 71 -13.25 -0.83 -10.09
N MET A 72 -13.27 0.49 -9.98
CA MET A 72 -14.39 1.24 -9.39
C MET A 72 -15.38 1.65 -10.49
N ASN A 73 -16.67 1.52 -10.20
CA ASN A 73 -17.76 2.01 -11.03
C ASN A 73 -17.94 3.53 -10.87
N ASP A 74 -18.70 4.14 -11.80
CA ASP A 74 -19.05 5.57 -11.75
C ASP A 74 -19.95 5.93 -10.55
N ASP A 75 -20.60 4.95 -9.93
CA ASP A 75 -21.40 5.12 -8.70
C ASP A 75 -20.59 4.96 -7.41
N PHE A 76 -19.25 4.92 -7.53
CA PHE A 76 -18.29 4.73 -6.46
C PHE A 76 -18.30 3.35 -5.79
N THR A 77 -18.99 2.36 -6.35
CA THR A 77 -18.91 0.98 -5.86
C THR A 77 -17.80 0.19 -6.54
N PHE A 78 -17.24 -0.83 -5.87
CA PHE A 78 -16.34 -1.79 -6.50
C PHE A 78 -17.09 -2.64 -7.54
N ASN A 79 -16.52 -2.79 -8.74
CA ASN A 79 -17.06 -3.62 -9.79
C ASN A 79 -16.76 -5.09 -9.49
N THR A 80 -17.81 -5.85 -9.18
CA THR A 80 -17.69 -7.25 -8.76
C THR A 80 -17.10 -8.18 -9.82
N ALA A 81 -17.02 -7.75 -11.10
CA ALA A 81 -16.28 -8.48 -12.13
C ALA A 81 -14.78 -8.65 -11.79
N PHE A 82 -14.22 -7.77 -10.95
CA PHE A 82 -12.82 -7.82 -10.50
C PHE A 82 -12.65 -8.47 -9.12
N GLU A 83 -13.69 -9.08 -8.52
CA GLU A 83 -13.56 -9.81 -7.26
C GLU A 83 -12.42 -10.85 -7.25
N PRO A 84 -12.17 -11.62 -8.34
CA PRO A 84 -11.04 -12.54 -8.36
C PRO A 84 -9.68 -11.84 -8.19
N ASN A 85 -9.55 -10.58 -8.61
CA ASN A 85 -8.31 -9.81 -8.50
C ASN A 85 -7.97 -9.43 -7.06
N LEU A 86 -8.97 -9.29 -6.20
CA LEU A 86 -8.79 -8.96 -4.78
C LEU A 86 -7.91 -9.98 -4.04
N THR A 87 -7.87 -11.21 -4.52
CA THR A 87 -7.08 -12.31 -3.95
C THR A 87 -6.03 -12.88 -4.92
N GLY A 88 -5.53 -12.04 -5.83
CA GLY A 88 -4.43 -12.37 -6.75
C GLY A 88 -4.84 -13.11 -8.02
N GLY A 89 -6.12 -13.41 -8.21
CA GLY A 89 -6.65 -13.88 -9.49
C GLY A 89 -6.42 -12.87 -10.60
N ASN A 90 -6.33 -13.33 -11.85
CA ASN A 90 -6.09 -12.47 -13.03
C ASN A 90 -4.87 -11.52 -12.90
N GLY A 91 -3.87 -11.88 -12.08
CA GLY A 91 -2.67 -11.06 -11.86
C GLY A 91 -2.77 -10.05 -10.73
N GLY A 92 -3.88 -10.02 -9.97
CA GLY A 92 -4.04 -9.13 -8.82
C GLY A 92 -4.51 -7.72 -9.19
N LEU A 93 -4.27 -6.78 -8.28
CA LEU A 93 -4.61 -5.37 -8.41
C LEU A 93 -3.37 -4.50 -8.38
N PHE A 94 -3.50 -3.30 -8.93
CA PHE A 94 -2.40 -2.37 -9.14
C PHE A 94 -2.87 -0.95 -8.85
N PHE A 95 -1.93 -0.08 -8.51
CA PHE A 95 -2.15 1.36 -8.44
C PHE A 95 -1.81 2.01 -9.79
N GLY A 96 -2.79 2.68 -10.38
CA GLY A 96 -2.75 3.25 -11.72
C GLY A 96 -2.71 4.78 -11.73
N GLY A 97 -2.15 5.41 -10.70
CA GLY A 97 -1.92 6.85 -10.68
C GLY A 97 -0.81 7.28 -11.66
N PRO A 98 -0.98 8.38 -12.41
CA PRO A 98 -0.05 8.74 -13.47
C PRO A 98 1.38 9.02 -12.99
N ASN A 99 1.57 9.62 -11.81
CA ASN A 99 2.90 9.91 -11.28
C ASN A 99 3.58 8.64 -10.76
N ALA A 100 2.85 7.79 -10.03
CA ALA A 100 3.33 6.48 -9.61
C ALA A 100 3.71 5.59 -10.80
N MET A 101 2.89 5.57 -11.85
CA MET A 101 3.17 4.85 -13.09
C MET A 101 4.39 5.42 -13.81
N ALA A 102 4.56 6.75 -13.86
CA ALA A 102 5.75 7.36 -14.45
C ALA A 102 7.04 6.94 -13.74
N ALA A 103 6.99 6.80 -12.41
CA ALA A 103 8.09 6.28 -11.59
C ALA A 103 8.28 4.75 -11.73
N TYR A 104 7.35 4.04 -12.37
CA TYR A 104 7.37 2.60 -12.60
C TYR A 104 7.28 2.25 -14.09
N ASP A 105 8.10 2.90 -14.91
CA ASP A 105 8.26 2.65 -16.35
C ASP A 105 6.95 2.74 -17.16
N GLY A 106 6.00 3.57 -16.72
CA GLY A 106 4.69 3.75 -17.33
C GLY A 106 3.71 2.59 -17.10
N LYS A 107 4.00 1.69 -16.16
CA LYS A 107 3.16 0.51 -15.86
C LYS A 107 2.38 0.69 -14.56
N PRO A 108 1.20 0.05 -14.42
CA PRO A 108 0.52 -0.04 -13.13
C PRO A 108 1.42 -0.63 -12.05
N VAL A 109 1.41 -0.04 -10.85
CA VAL A 109 2.26 -0.42 -9.72
C VAL A 109 1.62 -1.57 -8.95
N PRO A 110 2.29 -2.73 -8.77
CA PRO A 110 1.67 -3.90 -8.12
C PRO A 110 1.30 -3.63 -6.66
N LEU A 111 0.02 -3.89 -6.33
CA LEU A 111 -0.47 -3.89 -4.96
C LEU A 111 -0.46 -5.32 -4.42
N PHE A 112 -0.30 -5.45 -3.11
CA PHE A 112 -0.35 -6.73 -2.45
C PHE A 112 -1.76 -7.33 -2.53
N THR A 113 -1.86 -8.53 -3.08
CA THR A 113 -3.08 -9.33 -3.10
C THR A 113 -2.76 -10.77 -2.71
N ASP A 114 -3.06 -11.15 -1.46
CA ASP A 114 -2.90 -12.53 -0.99
C ASP A 114 -4.10 -13.40 -1.40
N PRO A 115 -3.89 -14.71 -1.71
CA PRO A 115 -4.98 -15.66 -1.91
C PRO A 115 -6.03 -15.69 -0.80
N VAL A 116 -5.65 -15.37 0.43
CA VAL A 116 -6.58 -15.19 1.55
C VAL A 116 -6.81 -13.70 1.78
N TRP A 117 -8.06 -13.25 1.66
CA TRP A 117 -8.40 -11.86 1.92
C TRP A 117 -8.06 -11.46 3.37
N GLY A 118 -7.31 -10.37 3.52
CA GLY A 118 -7.06 -9.71 4.79
C GLY A 118 -7.00 -8.20 4.63
N VAL A 119 -6.85 -7.49 5.75
CA VAL A 119 -6.76 -6.01 5.77
C VAL A 119 -5.54 -5.48 5.00
N SER A 120 -4.53 -6.32 4.78
CA SER A 120 -3.34 -5.96 4.02
C SER A 120 -3.55 -5.98 2.50
N ASN A 121 -4.59 -6.65 2.00
CA ASN A 121 -4.86 -6.70 0.56
C ASN A 121 -5.20 -5.28 0.07
N VAL A 122 -4.60 -4.87 -1.04
CA VAL A 122 -4.82 -3.57 -1.71
C VAL A 122 -4.26 -2.36 -0.93
N THR A 123 -3.99 -2.48 0.37
CA THR A 123 -3.42 -1.42 1.22
C THR A 123 -1.89 -1.36 1.24
N HIS A 124 -1.21 -2.28 0.55
CA HIS A 124 0.25 -2.33 0.50
C HIS A 124 0.77 -2.49 -0.93
N LEU A 125 2.05 -2.15 -1.13
CA LEU A 125 2.80 -2.57 -2.31
C LEU A 125 3.14 -4.06 -2.24
N ASP A 126 3.18 -4.71 -3.40
CA ASP A 126 3.43 -6.15 -3.48
C ASP A 126 4.87 -6.52 -3.05
N GLY A 127 5.00 -7.07 -1.84
CA GLY A 127 6.27 -7.55 -1.30
C GLY A 127 6.90 -8.71 -2.08
N ARG A 128 6.18 -9.35 -3.01
CA ARG A 128 6.74 -10.37 -3.93
C ARG A 128 7.43 -9.73 -5.14
N THR A 129 6.97 -8.56 -5.54
CA THR A 129 7.56 -7.75 -6.62
C THR A 129 8.74 -6.93 -6.10
N PHE A 130 8.53 -6.18 -5.01
CA PHE A 130 9.51 -5.25 -4.47
C PHE A 130 10.35 -5.93 -3.38
N THR A 131 11.42 -6.62 -3.75
CA THR A 131 12.25 -7.40 -2.81
C THR A 131 13.70 -6.92 -2.74
N GLY A 132 14.43 -7.33 -1.69
CA GLY A 132 15.85 -7.02 -1.52
C GLY A 132 16.12 -5.52 -1.53
N GLU A 133 17.10 -5.08 -2.34
CA GLU A 133 17.43 -3.65 -2.49
C GLU A 133 16.28 -2.81 -3.09
N ASN A 134 15.30 -3.46 -3.71
CA ASN A 134 14.11 -2.79 -4.26
C ASN A 134 12.94 -2.71 -3.29
N LYS A 135 13.09 -3.17 -2.04
CA LYS A 135 12.07 -3.08 -1.00
C LYS A 135 11.60 -1.63 -0.81
N LYS A 136 10.31 -1.45 -0.54
CA LYS A 136 9.65 -0.16 -0.33
C LYS A 136 9.19 -0.03 1.11
N ILE A 137 8.94 1.18 1.58
CA ILE A 137 8.38 1.41 2.92
C ILE A 137 7.00 0.78 3.02
N MET A 138 6.13 0.97 2.03
CA MET A 138 4.75 0.49 2.00
C MET A 138 4.58 -0.98 1.56
N ASN A 139 5.65 -1.77 1.56
CA ASN A 139 5.53 -3.21 1.28
C ASN A 139 4.74 -3.94 2.36
N SER A 140 4.00 -4.96 1.96
CA SER A 140 3.36 -5.88 2.91
C SER A 140 4.41 -6.64 3.73
N GLY A 141 4.24 -6.72 5.05
CA GLY A 141 5.13 -7.49 5.93
C GLY A 141 6.48 -6.80 6.18
N ASN A 142 6.46 -5.48 6.36
CA ASN A 142 7.56 -4.72 6.98
C ASN A 142 7.24 -4.51 8.47
N GLU A 143 7.01 -5.60 9.20
CA GLU A 143 6.43 -5.55 10.54
C GLU A 143 7.37 -6.13 11.61
N ALA A 144 6.93 -6.12 12.86
CA ALA A 144 7.78 -6.34 14.01
C ALA A 144 8.60 -7.64 13.94
N GLY A 145 9.93 -7.51 13.98
CA GLY A 145 10.89 -8.63 13.97
C GLY A 145 11.55 -8.93 12.62
N ASP A 146 11.40 -8.04 11.63
CA ASP A 146 12.02 -8.18 10.30
C ASP A 146 13.45 -7.60 10.22
N GLY A 147 13.98 -7.06 11.32
CA GLY A 147 15.30 -6.47 11.37
C GLY A 147 15.38 -5.12 10.66
N PRO A 148 16.54 -4.74 10.08
CA PRO A 148 16.73 -3.43 9.45
C PRO A 148 15.89 -3.26 8.18
N GLU A 149 15.22 -2.12 8.06
CA GLU A 149 14.29 -1.82 6.97
C GLU A 149 14.66 -0.54 6.19
N VAL A 150 13.92 -0.26 5.12
CA VAL A 150 14.11 0.93 4.28
C VAL A 150 13.58 2.18 4.99
N HIS A 151 14.38 3.26 5.06
CA HIS A 151 14.01 4.55 5.69
C HIS A 151 13.78 5.69 4.71
N VAL A 152 13.68 5.40 3.42
CA VAL A 152 13.48 6.42 2.37
C VAL A 152 12.34 6.00 1.48
N LEU A 153 11.36 6.88 1.31
CA LEU A 153 10.28 6.68 0.34
C LEU A 153 10.86 6.65 -1.06
N SER A 154 10.52 5.60 -1.81
CA SER A 154 10.92 5.47 -3.19
C SER A 154 10.21 6.48 -4.11
N PRO A 155 10.73 6.69 -5.34
CA PRO A 155 10.03 7.49 -6.34
C PRO A 155 8.60 7.01 -6.62
N VAL A 156 8.34 5.70 -6.51
CA VAL A 156 7.00 5.13 -6.69
C VAL A 156 6.06 5.59 -5.57
N GLU A 157 6.48 5.51 -4.32
CA GLU A 157 5.65 5.93 -3.16
C GLU A 157 5.44 7.44 -3.14
N LEU A 158 6.46 8.22 -3.50
CA LEU A 158 6.31 9.66 -3.68
C LEU A 158 5.33 9.99 -4.81
N GLY A 159 5.39 9.26 -5.93
CA GLY A 159 4.42 9.38 -7.02
C GLY A 159 2.99 9.06 -6.59
N ILE A 160 2.80 8.04 -5.73
CA ILE A 160 1.49 7.75 -5.13
C ILE A 160 0.99 8.94 -4.31
N PHE A 161 1.83 9.53 -3.45
CA PHE A 161 1.42 10.72 -2.68
C PHE A 161 1.12 11.94 -3.58
N GLU A 162 1.87 12.14 -4.68
CA GLU A 162 1.53 13.16 -5.68
C GLU A 162 0.16 12.90 -6.32
N ASP A 163 -0.14 11.65 -6.67
CA ASP A 163 -1.43 11.24 -7.23
C ASP A 163 -2.58 11.43 -6.24
N LEU A 164 -2.32 11.29 -4.93
CA LEU A 164 -3.26 11.59 -3.85
C LEU A 164 -3.44 13.10 -3.59
N GLY A 165 -2.64 13.96 -4.25
CA GLY A 165 -2.76 15.41 -4.19
C GLY A 165 -1.76 16.11 -3.28
N TYR A 166 -0.77 15.40 -2.74
CA TYR A 166 0.30 16.03 -1.97
C TYR A 166 1.34 16.71 -2.87
N THR A 167 1.93 17.79 -2.38
CA THR A 167 3.16 18.33 -2.96
C THR A 167 4.34 17.65 -2.29
N VAL A 168 5.10 16.84 -3.03
CA VAL A 168 6.29 16.18 -2.53
C VAL A 168 7.55 16.91 -3.00
N VAL A 169 8.63 16.78 -2.23
CA VAL A 169 9.95 17.29 -2.60
C VAL A 169 10.87 16.09 -2.75
N GLN A 170 11.41 15.90 -3.95
CA GLN A 170 12.44 14.90 -4.19
C GLN A 170 13.78 15.44 -3.66
N HIS A 171 14.47 14.62 -2.86
CA HIS A 171 15.80 14.93 -2.30
C HIS A 171 16.88 14.13 -3.01
#